data_AF-A0A4P9X2I2-F1
#
_entry.id   AF-A0A4P9X2I2-F1
#
_cell.length_a   1.000
_cell.length_b   1.000
_cell.length_c   1.000
_cell.angle_alpha   90.00
_cell.angle_beta   90.00
_cell.angle_gamma   90.00
#
_symmetry.space_group_name_H-M   'P 1'
#
loop_
_entity.id
_entity.type
_entity.pdbx_description
1 polymer ?
#
loop_
_entity_poly.entity_id
_entity_poly.type
_entity_poly.pdbx_seq_one_letter_code
_entity_poly.pdbx_strand_id
1 'polypeptide(L)'
;AKNKKYATEIIHECYEAWHALIVNDKPAKTDQYEIAVDNLTVASSPYKVDTSAASYQSVPVASPQPAAAIDSSIDKWFFVGQ
;
A
#
# COMPACT_ATOMS: atom_id res chain seq x y z
N ALA A 1 -16.38 20.02 8.25
CA ALA A 1 -16.06 18.88 7.36
C ALA A 1 -15.93 19.40 5.92
N LYS A 2 -15.05 18.81 5.10
CA LYS A 2 -14.98 19.12 3.66
C LYS A 2 -16.10 18.39 2.91
N ASN A 3 -16.49 18.89 1.74
CA ASN A 3 -17.57 18.29 0.94
C ASN A 3 -17.04 17.21 -0.01
N LYS A 4 -17.96 16.50 -0.66
CA LYS A 4 -17.63 15.44 -1.63
C LYS A 4 -16.73 15.92 -2.77
N LYS A 5 -17.01 17.11 -3.32
CA LYS A 5 -16.23 17.69 -4.43
C LYS A 5 -14.76 17.79 -4.05
N TYR A 6 -14.48 18.40 -2.90
CA TYR A 6 -13.13 18.53 -2.39
C TYR A 6 -12.46 17.17 -2.15
N ALA A 7 -13.17 16.22 -1.55
CA ALA A 7 -12.62 14.88 -1.32
C ALA A 7 -12.24 14.17 -2.63
N THR A 8 -13.06 14.30 -3.68
CA THR A 8 -12.77 13.71 -5.00
C THR A 8 -11.55 14.35 -5.66
N GLU A 9 -11.35 15.66 -5.50
CA GLU A 9 -10.15 16.35 -6.01
C GLU A 9 -8.88 15.77 -5.36
N ILE A 10 -8.87 15.61 -4.04
CA ILE A 10 -7.71 15.03 -3.32
C ILE A 10 -7.46 13.57 -3.71
N ILE A 11 -8.52 12.76 -3.83
CA ILE A 11 -8.40 11.36 -4.28
C ILE A 11 -7.78 11.30 -5.68
N HIS A 12 -8.20 12.21 -6.57
CA HIS A 12 -7.68 12.25 -7.93
C HIS A 12 -6.18 12.63 -7.94
N GLU A 13 -5.75 13.61 -7.15
CA GLU A 13 -4.32 13.97 -7.02
C GLU A 13 -3.48 12.79 -6.52
N CYS A 14 -3.96 12.05 -5.51
CA CYS A 14 -3.28 10.85 -5.03
C CYS A 14 -3.23 9.74 -6.09
N TYR A 15 -4.31 9.57 -6.87
CA TYR A 15 -4.35 8.63 -7.97
C TYR A 15 -3.32 8.97 -9.05
N GLU A 16 -3.21 10.24 -9.45
CA GLU A 16 -2.21 10.67 -10.44
C GLU A 16 -0.78 10.43 -9.94
N ALA A 17 -0.52 10.69 -8.65
CA ALA A 17 0.79 10.39 -8.05
C ALA A 17 1.11 8.89 -8.06
N TRP A 18 0.15 8.03 -7.73
CA TRP A 18 0.28 6.58 -7.84
C TRP A 18 0.44 6.11 -9.28
N HIS A 19 -0.30 6.71 -10.22
CA HIS A 19 -0.25 6.35 -11.63
C HIS A 19 1.14 6.64 -12.21
N ALA A 20 1.69 7.82 -11.94
CA ALA A 20 3.06 8.19 -12.33
C ALA A 20 4.11 7.23 -11.76
N LEU A 21 3.94 6.76 -10.52
CA LEU A 21 4.82 5.75 -9.92
C LEU A 21 4.71 4.40 -10.66
N ILE A 22 3.49 3.88 -10.86
CA ILE A 22 3.30 2.51 -11.35
C ILE A 22 3.63 2.35 -12.84
N VAL A 23 3.66 3.45 -13.61
CA VAL A 23 4.10 3.49 -15.02
C VAL A 23 5.58 3.90 -15.18
N ASN A 24 6.33 4.02 -14.06
CA ASN A 24 7.75 4.42 -14.02
C ASN A 24 8.04 5.84 -14.57
N ASP A 25 7.07 6.75 -14.50
CA ASP A 25 7.32 8.19 -14.72
C ASP A 25 8.02 8.80 -13.50
N LYS A 26 7.71 8.30 -12.30
CA LYS A 26 8.46 8.56 -11.07
C LYS A 26 9.21 7.31 -10.62
N PRO A 27 10.48 7.43 -10.21
CA PRO A 27 11.26 6.28 -9.80
C PRO A 27 10.70 5.68 -8.51
N ALA A 28 10.57 4.35 -8.49
CA ALA A 28 10.15 3.58 -7.31
C ALA A 28 11.23 3.51 -6.22
N LYS A 29 12.49 3.80 -6.57
CA LYS A 29 13.63 3.83 -5.66
C LYS A 29 14.43 5.12 -5.82
N THR A 30 14.67 5.79 -4.71
CA THR A 30 15.54 6.97 -4.58
C THR A 30 16.39 6.82 -3.32
N ASP A 31 17.19 7.83 -3.00
CA ASP A 31 17.95 7.86 -1.74
C ASP A 31 17.05 7.99 -0.49
N GLN A 32 15.78 8.39 -0.67
CA GLN A 32 14.83 8.63 0.43
C GLN A 32 13.83 7.49 0.61
N TYR A 33 13.53 6.72 -0.43
CA TYR A 33 12.51 5.67 -0.36
C TYR A 33 12.77 4.54 -1.36
N GLU A 34 12.18 3.39 -1.06
CA GLU A 34 12.16 2.22 -1.93
C GLU A 34 10.79 1.55 -1.82
N ILE A 35 10.03 1.55 -2.92
CA ILE A 35 8.67 1.00 -2.98
C ILE A 35 8.68 -0.22 -3.90
N ALA A 36 8.16 -1.34 -3.39
CA ALA A 36 7.91 -2.52 -4.22
C ALA A 36 6.72 -2.25 -5.16
N VAL A 37 6.96 -2.36 -6.46
CA VAL A 37 6.00 -2.01 -7.53
C VAL A 37 5.56 -3.20 -8.37
N ASP A 38 6.09 -4.40 -8.08
CA ASP A 38 5.65 -5.66 -8.67
C ASP A 38 4.13 -5.82 -8.53
N ASN A 39 3.45 -6.09 -9.64
CA ASN A 39 2.01 -6.25 -9.65
C ASN A 39 1.58 -7.27 -10.72
N LEU A 40 0.36 -7.81 -10.61
CA LEU A 40 -0.15 -8.82 -11.54
C LEU A 40 -1.17 -8.27 -12.53
N THR A 41 -1.80 -7.14 -12.22
CA THR A 41 -3.05 -6.70 -12.87
C THR A 41 -2.97 -5.35 -13.56
N VAL A 42 -1.93 -4.54 -13.31
CA VAL A 42 -1.81 -3.22 -13.94
C VAL A 42 -1.19 -3.39 -15.32
N ALA A 43 -2.04 -3.46 -16.34
CA ALA A 43 -1.62 -3.78 -17.70
C ALA A 43 -0.57 -2.80 -18.28
N SER A 44 -0.65 -1.52 -17.94
CA SER A 44 0.29 -0.48 -18.40
C SER A 44 1.58 -0.40 -17.57
N SER A 45 1.71 -1.19 -16.51
CA SER A 45 2.88 -1.11 -15.63
C SER A 45 4.04 -1.91 -16.22
N PRO A 46 5.25 -1.32 -16.32
CA PRO A 46 6.45 -2.08 -16.68
C PRO A 46 6.88 -3.08 -15.59
N TYR A 47 6.33 -2.96 -14.38
CA TYR A 47 6.58 -3.85 -13.25
C TYR A 47 5.58 -5.01 -13.16
N LYS A 48 4.74 -5.17 -14.19
CA LYS A 48 3.80 -6.28 -14.22
C LYS A 48 4.55 -7.59 -14.34
N VAL A 49 4.40 -8.45 -13.34
CA VAL A 49 4.94 -9.81 -13.31
C VAL A 49 3.82 -10.82 -13.54
N ASP A 50 4.20 -12.06 -13.82
CA ASP A 50 3.29 -13.19 -13.85
C ASP A 50 3.56 -14.14 -12.67
N THR A 51 2.77 -15.20 -12.57
CA THR A 51 2.92 -16.17 -11.49
C THR A 51 4.18 -17.02 -11.60
N SER A 52 4.92 -16.99 -12.71
CA SER A 52 6.20 -17.69 -12.86
C SER A 52 7.38 -16.88 -12.31
N ALA A 53 7.19 -15.59 -12.06
CA ALA A 53 8.23 -14.73 -11.51
C ALA A 53 8.70 -15.22 -10.13
N ALA A 54 10.01 -15.09 -9.87
CA ALA A 54 10.62 -15.51 -8.61
C ALA A 54 10.03 -14.76 -7.40
N SER A 55 9.66 -13.48 -7.56
CA SER A 55 9.02 -12.67 -6.51
C SER A 55 7.61 -13.16 -6.16
N TYR A 56 6.90 -13.78 -7.11
CA TYR A 56 5.61 -14.40 -6.84
C TYR A 56 5.78 -15.78 -6.16
N GLN A 57 6.72 -16.58 -6.67
CA GLN A 57 6.98 -17.94 -6.16
C GLN A 57 7.60 -17.95 -4.75
N SER A 58 8.19 -16.84 -4.31
CA SER A 58 8.74 -16.70 -2.95
C SER A 58 7.67 -16.45 -1.88
N VAL A 59 6.41 -16.19 -2.26
CA VAL A 59 5.31 -15.99 -1.30
C VAL A 59 5.03 -17.30 -0.54
N PRO A 60 5.17 -17.34 0.79
CA PRO A 60 4.92 -18.55 1.56
C PRO A 60 3.46 -19.00 1.49
N VAL A 61 3.25 -20.32 1.58
CA VAL A 61 1.90 -20.89 1.72
C VAL A 61 1.27 -20.41 3.03
N ALA A 62 -0.05 -20.21 3.02
CA ALA A 62 -0.80 -19.79 4.20
C ALA A 62 -0.58 -20.76 5.38
N SER A 63 -0.25 -20.18 6.55
CA SER A 63 -0.09 -20.90 7.81
C SER A 63 -0.91 -20.20 8.90
N PRO A 64 -2.25 -20.33 8.87
CA PRO A 64 -3.11 -19.66 9.83
C PRO A 64 -2.87 -20.19 11.24
N GLN A 65 -2.73 -19.28 12.20
CA GLN A 65 -2.56 -19.58 13.62
C GLN A 65 -3.69 -18.95 14.42
N PRO A 66 -4.00 -19.44 15.63
CA PRO A 66 -4.87 -18.73 16.56
C PRO A 66 -4.35 -17.31 16.81
N ALA A 67 -5.26 -16.36 17.07
CA ALA A 67 -4.87 -15.01 17.44
C ALA A 67 -3.99 -15.03 18.70
N ALA A 68 -2.88 -14.29 18.68
CA ALA A 68 -2.04 -14.11 19.84
C ALA A 68 -2.76 -13.29 20.93
N ALA A 69 -2.33 -13.44 22.18
CA ALA A 69 -2.80 -12.57 23.25
C ALA A 69 -2.48 -11.10 22.94
N ILE A 70 -3.44 -10.21 23.20
CA ILE A 70 -3.28 -8.76 23.03
C ILE A 70 -2.71 -8.20 24.34
N ASP A 71 -1.78 -7.26 24.23
CA ASP A 71 -1.23 -6.57 25.40
C ASP A 71 -2.32 -5.76 26.13
N SER A 72 -2.40 -5.93 27.45
CA SER A 72 -3.44 -5.29 28.28
C SER A 72 -3.41 -3.75 28.26
N SER A 73 -2.33 -3.11 27.81
CA SER A 73 -2.29 -1.65 27.65
C SER A 73 -3.26 -1.14 26.58
N ILE A 74 -3.69 -1.99 25.64
CA ILE A 74 -4.71 -1.67 24.63
C ILE A 74 -6.08 -1.41 25.27
N ASP A 75 -6.33 -1.95 26.48
CA ASP A 75 -7.57 -1.69 27.22
C ASP A 75 -7.62 -0.29 27.82
N LYS A 76 -6.50 0.45 27.82
CA LYS A 76 -6.39 1.77 28.45
C LYS A 76 -7.19 2.81 27.70
N TRP A 77 -8.10 3.48 28.41
CA TRP A 77 -8.79 4.67 27.92
C TRP A 77 -7.95 5.93 28.13
N PHE A 78 -7.90 6.77 27.10
CA PHE A 78 -7.25 8.09 27.16
C PHE A 78 -8.31 9.18 27.21
N PHE A 79 -8.24 10.03 28.23
CA PHE A 79 -9.01 11.27 28.29
C PHE A 79 -8.19 12.38 27.64
N VAL A 80 -8.50 12.70 26.38
CA VAL A 80 -7.77 13.69 25.58
C VAL A 80 -8.64 14.95 25.47
N GLY A 81 -8.48 15.88 26.41
CA GLY A 81 -9.15 17.18 26.40
C GLY A 81 -9.27 17.87 27.77
N GLN A 82 -8.43 18.89 27.99
CA GLN A 82 -8.86 20.20 28.49
C GLN A 82 -8.60 21.23 27.39
#